data_AF-N1ZJC8-F1
#
_entry.id   AF-N1ZJC8-F1
#
_cell.length_a   1.000
_cell.length_b   1.000
_cell.length_c   1.000
_cell.angle_alpha   90.00
_cell.angle_beta   90.00
_cell.angle_gamma   90.00
#
_symmetry.space_group_name_H-M   'P 1'
#
loop_
_entity.id
_entity.type
_entity.pdbx_description
1 polymer ?
#
loop_
_entity_poly.entity_id
_entity_poly.type
_entity_poly.pdbx_seq_one_letter_code
_entity_poly.pdbx_strand_id
1 'polypeptide(L)'
;MRISLDDEQIAEIRTMIFSIVQDALKEINHAEPYLNRKGIAKYFGVSESTISNWVSLGMPVAIINGRKLYGKQSVNQWLKSHETPSQGQNKKPTAMKIVKG
;
A
#
# COMPACT_ATOMS: atom_id res chain seq x y z
N MET A 1 -29.73 35.77 14.44
CA MET A 1 -29.36 34.59 15.24
C MET A 1 -27.94 34.21 14.86
N ARG A 2 -27.00 34.20 15.82
CA ARG A 2 -25.59 33.84 15.59
C ARG A 2 -25.33 32.57 16.37
N ILE A 3 -25.05 31.48 15.65
CA ILE A 3 -24.71 30.20 16.26
C ILE A 3 -23.21 30.25 16.57
N SER A 4 -22.85 30.21 17.85
CA SER A 4 -21.48 30.00 18.30
C SER A 4 -21.36 28.57 18.79
N LEU A 5 -20.43 27.82 18.20
CA LEU A 5 -20.11 26.48 18.67
C LEU A 5 -19.11 26.60 19.83
N ASP A 6 -19.37 25.86 20.90
CA ASP A 6 -18.39 25.66 21.96
C ASP A 6 -17.35 24.58 21.59
N ASP A 7 -16.33 24.44 22.41
CA ASP A 7 -15.21 23.52 22.14
C ASP A 7 -15.65 22.04 22.15
N GLU A 8 -16.66 21.69 22.94
CA GLU A 8 -17.22 20.35 23.02
C GLU A 8 -17.97 19.99 21.74
N GLN A 9 -18.81 20.92 21.25
CA GLN A 9 -19.49 20.83 19.97
C GLN A 9 -18.51 20.73 18.80
N ILE A 10 -17.40 21.48 18.83
CA ILE A 10 -16.34 21.38 17.81
C ILE A 10 -15.67 19.99 17.85
N ALA A 11 -15.40 19.44 19.04
CA ALA A 11 -14.79 18.13 19.20
C ALA A 11 -15.72 16.99 18.71
N GLU A 12 -17.02 17.10 19.00
CA GLU A 12 -18.03 16.15 18.54
C GLU A 12 -18.14 16.17 17.01
N ILE A 13 -18.21 17.36 16.40
CA ILE A 13 -18.25 17.52 14.95
C ILE A 13 -16.98 16.93 14.30
N ARG A 14 -15.80 17.15 14.88
CA ARG A 14 -14.55 16.56 14.37
C ARG A 14 -14.59 15.04 14.39
N THR A 15 -15.10 14.46 15.48
CA THR A 15 -15.22 13.01 15.63
C THR A 15 -16.19 12.43 14.59
N MET A 16 -17.33 13.10 14.40
CA MET A 16 -18.33 12.72 13.41
C MET A 16 -17.80 12.81 11.98
N ILE A 17 -17.08 13.89 11.63
CA ILE A 17 -16.44 14.02 10.32
C ILE A 17 -15.42 12.90 10.12
N PHE A 18 -14.60 12.61 11.14
CA PHE A 18 -13.60 11.56 11.05
C PHE A 18 -14.25 10.18 10.84
N SER A 19 -15.33 9.86 11.54
CA SER A 19 -16.04 8.59 11.34
C SER A 19 -16.66 8.48 9.95
N ILE A 20 -17.32 9.56 9.45
CA ILE A 20 -17.89 9.59 8.11
C ILE A 20 -16.82 9.35 7.05
N VAL A 21 -15.67 10.00 7.17
CA VAL A 21 -14.54 9.80 6.24
C VAL A 21 -14.02 8.37 6.33
N GLN A 22 -13.87 7.81 7.53
CA GLN A 22 -13.45 6.41 7.68
C GLN A 22 -14.43 5.43 7.05
N ASP A 23 -15.74 5.65 7.21
CA ASP A 23 -16.75 4.76 6.65
C ASP A 23 -16.83 4.87 5.13
N ALA A 24 -16.73 6.08 4.56
CA ALA A 24 -16.59 6.27 3.12
C ALA A 24 -15.34 5.57 2.55
N LEU A 25 -14.22 5.61 3.28
CA LEU A 25 -13.00 4.88 2.89
C LEU A 25 -13.16 3.36 3.00
N LYS A 26 -13.94 2.85 3.97
CA LYS A 26 -14.27 1.42 4.04
C LYS A 26 -15.12 0.99 2.85
N GLU A 27 -16.09 1.79 2.43
CA GLU A 27 -16.89 1.53 1.22
C GLU A 27 -16.02 1.50 -0.05
N ILE A 28 -15.01 2.37 -0.14
CA ILE A 28 -14.02 2.31 -1.22
C ILE A 28 -13.14 1.05 -1.11
N ASN A 29 -12.81 0.60 0.10
CA ASN A 29 -12.08 -0.67 0.31
C ASN A 29 -12.91 -1.93 0.04
N HIS A 30 -14.24 -1.83 -0.06
CA HIS A 30 -15.08 -2.89 -0.63
C HIS A 30 -14.96 -3.01 -2.16
N ALA A 31 -14.15 -2.16 -2.81
CA ALA A 31 -13.79 -2.33 -4.22
C ALA A 31 -13.14 -3.70 -4.43
N GLU A 32 -13.84 -4.59 -5.12
CA GLU A 32 -13.39 -5.86 -5.71
C GLU A 32 -12.07 -6.39 -5.12
N PRO A 33 -12.12 -7.25 -4.07
CA PRO A 33 -10.93 -7.72 -3.36
C PRO A 33 -10.00 -8.53 -4.26
N TYR A 34 -10.56 -9.13 -5.31
CA TYR A 34 -9.87 -9.83 -6.37
C TYR A 34 -10.11 -9.13 -7.70
N LEU A 35 -9.03 -8.92 -8.45
CA LEU A 35 -9.07 -8.31 -9.76
C LEU A 35 -8.60 -9.30 -10.82
N ASN A 36 -8.99 -9.08 -12.08
CA ASN A 36 -8.35 -9.73 -13.22
C ASN A 36 -6.97 -9.10 -13.52
N ARG A 37 -6.23 -9.65 -14.48
CA ARG A 37 -4.85 -9.20 -14.79
C ARG A 37 -4.77 -7.71 -15.17
N LYS A 38 -5.73 -7.21 -15.95
CA LYS A 38 -5.80 -5.80 -16.34
C LYS A 38 -6.10 -4.90 -15.14
N GLY A 39 -7.03 -5.33 -14.28
CA GLY A 39 -7.41 -4.61 -13.08
C GLY A 39 -6.25 -4.49 -12.08
N ILE A 40 -5.55 -5.60 -11.80
CA ILE A 40 -4.44 -5.58 -10.84
C ILE A 40 -3.24 -4.79 -11.38
N ALA A 41 -2.99 -4.85 -12.70
CA ALA A 41 -1.98 -4.01 -13.35
C ALA A 41 -2.29 -2.51 -13.17
N LYS A 42 -3.55 -2.11 -13.40
CA LYS A 42 -4.01 -0.74 -13.16
C LYS A 42 -3.89 -0.35 -11.69
N TYR A 43 -4.24 -1.24 -10.76
CA TYR A 43 -4.16 -0.99 -9.33
C TYR A 43 -2.74 -0.67 -8.86
N PHE A 44 -1.74 -1.38 -9.38
CA PHE A 44 -0.32 -1.14 -9.05
C PHE A 44 0.39 -0.12 -9.95
N GLY A 45 -0.28 0.41 -10.98
CA GLY A 45 0.33 1.35 -11.93
C GLY A 45 1.43 0.72 -12.80
N VAL A 46 1.30 -0.57 -13.14
CA VAL A 46 2.28 -1.33 -13.95
C VAL A 46 1.65 -1.92 -15.21
N SER A 47 2.48 -2.48 -16.11
CA SER A 47 1.98 -3.17 -17.29
C SER A 47 1.43 -4.57 -16.96
N GLU A 48 0.51 -5.10 -17.78
CA GLU A 48 0.03 -6.49 -17.62
C GLU A 48 1.14 -7.54 -17.76
N SER A 49 2.22 -7.21 -18.49
CA SER A 49 3.39 -8.10 -18.63
C SER A 49 4.21 -8.18 -17.34
N THR A 50 4.27 -7.07 -16.60
CA THR A 50 4.91 -7.01 -15.27
C THR A 50 4.18 -7.93 -14.28
N ILE A 51 2.84 -7.92 -14.31
CA ILE A 51 2.03 -8.84 -13.49
C ILE A 51 2.31 -10.29 -13.88
N SER A 52 2.37 -10.62 -15.18
CA SER A 52 2.74 -11.97 -15.61
C SER A 52 4.13 -12.38 -15.12
N ASN A 53 5.10 -11.46 -15.14
CA ASN A 53 6.44 -11.69 -14.60
C ASN A 53 6.42 -11.92 -13.08
N TRP A 54 5.64 -11.15 -12.32
CA TRP A 54 5.46 -11.38 -10.89
C TRP A 54 4.87 -12.76 -10.60
N VAL A 55 3.91 -13.24 -11.40
CA VAL A 55 3.40 -14.62 -11.27
C VAL A 55 4.52 -15.64 -11.45
N SER A 56 5.42 -15.47 -12.43
CA SER A 56 6.57 -16.38 -12.58
C SER A 56 7.57 -16.30 -11.43
N LEU A 57 7.57 -15.20 -10.67
CA LEU A 57 8.36 -15.02 -9.45
C LEU A 57 7.64 -15.51 -8.17
N GLY A 58 6.49 -16.16 -8.30
CA GLY A 58 5.74 -16.72 -7.18
C GLY A 58 4.70 -15.77 -6.56
N MET A 59 4.30 -14.70 -7.25
CA MET A 59 3.20 -13.85 -6.79
C MET A 59 1.91 -14.67 -6.66
N PRO A 60 1.16 -14.54 -5.56
CA PRO A 60 -0.07 -15.30 -5.33
C PRO A 60 -1.13 -15.01 -6.39
N VAL A 61 -1.72 -16.08 -6.93
CA VAL A 61 -2.80 -16.03 -7.91
C VAL A 61 -3.81 -17.13 -7.62
N ALA A 62 -5.10 -16.79 -7.58
CA ALA A 62 -6.18 -17.77 -7.51
C ALA A 62 -6.60 -18.18 -8.92
N ILE A 63 -6.76 -19.49 -9.16
CA ILE A 63 -7.21 -20.03 -10.43
C ILE A 63 -8.55 -20.74 -10.19
N ILE A 64 -9.64 -20.16 -10.70
CA ILE A 64 -11.00 -20.71 -10.57
C ILE A 64 -11.57 -20.86 -11.96
N ASN A 65 -11.88 -22.11 -12.37
CA ASN A 65 -12.39 -22.43 -13.71
C ASN A 65 -11.55 -21.82 -14.85
N GLY A 66 -10.21 -21.88 -14.72
CA GLY A 66 -9.27 -21.34 -15.71
C GLY A 66 -9.09 -19.81 -15.68
N ARG A 67 -9.85 -19.08 -14.84
CA ARG A 67 -9.69 -17.63 -14.67
C ARG A 67 -8.68 -17.32 -13.57
N LYS A 68 -7.73 -16.45 -13.88
CA LYS A 68 -6.75 -15.92 -12.92
C LYS A 68 -7.31 -14.69 -12.21
N LEU A 69 -7.34 -14.75 -10.88
CA LEU A 69 -7.76 -13.68 -10.00
C LEU A 69 -6.61 -13.31 -9.05
N TYR A 70 -6.43 -12.01 -8.84
CA TYR A 70 -5.33 -11.46 -8.07
C TYR A 70 -5.89 -10.69 -6.88
N GLY A 71 -5.64 -11.19 -5.66
CA GLY A 71 -6.08 -10.56 -4.43
C GLY A 71 -5.22 -9.33 -4.12
N LYS A 72 -5.81 -8.14 -4.01
CA LYS A 72 -5.07 -6.89 -3.73
C LYS A 72 -4.19 -7.03 -2.48
N GLN A 73 -4.76 -7.54 -1.39
CA GLN A 73 -4.05 -7.75 -0.13
C GLN A 73 -2.92 -8.77 -0.25
N SER A 74 -3.18 -9.91 -0.90
CA SER A 74 -2.17 -10.96 -1.08
C SER A 74 -0.98 -10.46 -1.90
N VAL A 75 -1.23 -9.71 -2.98
CA VAL A 75 -0.15 -9.15 -3.81
C VAL A 75 0.60 -8.06 -3.05
N ASN A 76 -0.08 -7.20 -2.28
CA ASN A 76 0.58 -6.21 -1.41
C ASN A 76 1.53 -6.87 -0.39
N GLN A 77 1.08 -7.94 0.26
CA GLN A 77 1.91 -8.67 1.22
C GLN A 77 3.12 -9.32 0.54
N TRP A 78 2.92 -9.88 -0.66
CA TRP A 78 4.01 -10.43 -1.46
C TRP A 78 5.01 -9.34 -1.87
N LEU A 79 4.57 -8.17 -2.35
CA LEU A 79 5.48 -7.07 -2.66
C LEU A 79 6.28 -6.63 -1.44
N LYS A 80 5.61 -6.48 -0.30
CA LYS A 80 6.25 -6.11 0.97
C LYS A 80 7.34 -7.12 1.39
N SER A 81 7.13 -8.42 1.14
CA SER A 81 8.15 -9.43 1.43
C SER A 81 9.36 -9.40 0.48
N HIS A 82 9.26 -8.66 -0.64
CA HIS A 82 10.32 -8.50 -1.64
C HIS A 82 11.01 -7.13 -1.55
N GLU A 83 10.61 -6.29 -0.58
CA GLU A 83 11.29 -5.04 -0.30
C GLU A 83 12.68 -5.33 0.28
N THR A 84 13.71 -4.69 -0.26
CA THR A 84 15.01 -4.68 0.40
C THR A 84 14.91 -3.80 1.64
N PRO A 85 15.42 -4.23 2.81
CA PRO A 85 15.49 -3.35 3.96
C PRO A 85 16.31 -2.13 3.57
N SER A 86 15.71 -0.95 3.68
CA SER A 86 16.42 0.32 3.52
C SER A 86 17.65 0.29 4.44
N GLN A 87 18.83 0.13 3.86
CA GLN A 87 20.08 0.36 4.58
C GLN A 87 20.10 1.86 4.87
N GLY A 88 19.75 2.22 6.10
CA GLY A 88 20.04 3.55 6.63
C GLY A 88 21.49 3.88 6.31
N GLN A 89 21.71 5.07 5.76
CA GLN A 89 23.01 5.59 5.38
C GLN A 89 23.92 5.76 6.61
N ASN A 90 24.47 4.67 7.15
CA ASN A 90 25.61 4.74 8.05
C ASN A 90 26.88 4.87 7.19
N LYS A 91 27.17 6.10 6.76
CA LYS A 91 28.50 6.48 6.29
C LYS A 91 29.49 6.23 7.45
N LYS A 92 30.17 5.08 7.44
CA LYS A 92 31.34 4.87 8.30
C LYS A 92 32.40 5.91 7.92
N PRO A 93 33.01 6.64 8.87
CA PRO A 93 34.09 7.55 8.55
C PRO A 93 35.28 6.74 8.03
N THR A 94 35.74 7.10 6.83
CA THR A 94 36.95 6.57 6.21
C THR A 94 38.12 6.75 7.17
N ALA A 95 38.71 5.64 7.63
CA ALA A 95 39.96 5.68 8.35
C ALA A 95 41.05 6.26 7.42
N MET A 96 41.45 7.50 7.67
CA MET A 96 42.66 8.08 7.10
C MET A 96 43.83 7.22 7.56
N LYS A 97 44.43 6.48 6.62
CA LYS A 97 45.69 5.76 6.85
C LYS A 97 46.77 6.83 6.97
N ILE A 98 47.16 7.17 8.20
CA ILE A 98 48.32 8.00 8.49
C ILE A 98 49.55 7.17 8.09
N VAL A 99 50.20 7.53 6.99
CA VAL A 99 51.52 7.02 6.63
C VAL A 99 52.54 7.78 7.48
N LYS A 100 53.23 7.09 8.38
CA LYS A 100 54.41 7.61 9.10
C LYS A 100 55.65 6.91 8.57
N GLY A 101 56.66 7.74 8.25
CA GLY A 101 58.09 7.45 8.41
C GLY A 101 58.69 6.49 7.42
#